data_AF-R6DTE6-F1
#
_entry.id   AF-R6DTE6-F1
#
_cell.length_a   1.000
_cell.length_b   1.000
_cell.length_c   1.000
_cell.angle_alpha   90.00
_cell.angle_beta   90.00
_cell.angle_gamma   90.00
#
_symmetry.space_group_name_H-M   'P 1'
#
loop_
_entity.id
_entity.type
_entity.pdbx_description
1 polymer ?
#
loop_
_entity_poly.entity_id
_entity_poly.type
_entity_poly.pdbx_seq_one_letter_code
_entity_poly.pdbx_strand_id
1 'polypeptide(L)'
;MMLSIRHYWSQKRNNFFFPVETIAAVGEMKSVLSKTALSEAIQKLAQVKVLREEVKHPVIIKKDHAGSSYDPRNNPYDQIFTFIVCKKLSFNISNLSTEINKLYGDSTEYRHRHNLILSVEDGLLAYYDNNGKTMMYPVMGNTKLKNRFVAPGENPYVHLKYFASYLFMGTSSATILYPEISDYMGAIDGKHKYDEKCEDTEG
;
A
#
# COMPACT_ATOMS: atom_id res chain seq x y z
N MET A 1 9.44 -8.48 -16.64
CA MET A 1 10.24 -9.42 -15.83
C MET A 1 11.66 -8.88 -15.80
N MET A 2 12.02 -8.14 -14.75
CA MET A 2 13.36 -7.53 -14.66
C MET A 2 14.20 -8.40 -13.73
N LEU A 3 15.08 -9.20 -14.32
CA LEU A 3 16.08 -9.99 -13.60
C LEU A 3 17.06 -9.03 -12.91
N SER A 4 17.02 -8.99 -11.58
CA SER A 4 18.01 -8.30 -10.76
C SER A 4 19.21 -9.21 -10.52
N ILE A 5 20.39 -8.75 -10.89
CA ILE A 5 21.70 -9.37 -10.69
C ILE A 5 21.90 -9.59 -9.18
N ARG A 6 21.64 -10.81 -8.71
CA ARG A 6 21.95 -11.26 -7.34
C ARG A 6 23.25 -12.07 -7.35
N HIS A 7 24.37 -11.38 -7.20
CA HIS A 7 25.55 -12.04 -6.64
C HIS A 7 26.42 -11.05 -5.85
N TYR A 8 26.70 -11.45 -4.61
CA TYR A 8 27.43 -10.74 -3.54
C TYR A 8 26.67 -9.57 -2.90
N TRP A 9 26.59 -9.55 -1.56
CA TRP A 9 27.22 -8.52 -0.72
C TRP A 9 26.99 -8.80 0.77
N SER A 10 28.09 -8.64 1.50
CA SER A 10 28.27 -8.69 2.95
C SER A 10 27.45 -7.63 3.70
N GLN A 11 27.07 -7.94 4.94
CA GLN A 11 26.32 -7.13 5.91
C GLN A 11 26.94 -5.74 6.16
N LYS A 12 26.46 -4.70 5.44
CA LYS A 12 26.55 -3.28 5.78
C LYS A 12 25.15 -2.68 5.67
N ARG A 13 24.74 -1.81 6.61
CA ARG A 13 23.42 -1.13 6.58
C ARG A 13 23.38 -0.17 5.38
N ASN A 14 22.92 -0.67 4.24
CA ASN A 14 22.56 0.17 3.10
C ASN A 14 21.13 0.66 3.31
N ASN A 15 20.96 1.96 3.51
CA ASN A 15 19.66 2.58 3.37
C ASN A 15 19.41 2.78 1.88
N PHE A 16 18.27 2.29 1.39
CA PHE A 16 17.81 2.51 0.03
C PHE A 16 16.61 3.44 0.07
N PHE A 17 16.61 4.44 -0.80
CA PHE A 17 15.50 5.35 -0.99
C PHE A 17 14.84 5.05 -2.32
N PHE A 18 13.52 4.94 -2.30
CA PHE A 18 12.72 4.67 -3.48
C PHE A 18 11.64 5.77 -3.59
N PRO A 19 11.47 6.40 -4.76
CA PRO A 19 10.38 7.34 -5.01
C PRO A 19 9.02 6.64 -4.85
N VAL A 20 8.09 7.29 -4.15
CA VAL A 20 6.78 6.72 -3.78
C VAL A 20 5.91 6.43 -5.00
N GLU A 21 6.17 7.09 -6.12
CA GLU A 21 5.57 6.95 -7.45
C GLU A 21 5.67 5.53 -8.00
N THR A 22 6.79 4.86 -7.68
CA THR A 22 7.16 3.54 -8.25
C THR A 22 6.80 2.36 -7.34
N ILE A 23 6.35 2.64 -6.11
CA ILE A 23 6.08 1.61 -5.11
C ILE A 23 4.68 1.03 -5.29
N ALA A 24 4.59 -0.27 -5.56
CA ALA A 24 3.31 -0.99 -5.62
C ALA A 24 2.82 -1.44 -4.23
N ALA A 25 3.74 -1.87 -3.36
CA ALA A 25 3.39 -2.38 -2.05
C ALA A 25 4.51 -2.19 -1.02
N VAL A 26 4.14 -2.09 0.25
CA VAL A 26 5.07 -2.05 1.39
C VAL A 26 4.62 -3.03 2.46
N GLY A 27 5.56 -3.89 2.86
CA GLY A 27 5.33 -4.95 3.84
C GLY A 27 6.19 -4.81 5.08
N GLU A 28 5.66 -5.11 6.26
CA GLU A 28 6.44 -5.29 7.49
C GLU A 28 6.46 -6.77 7.90
N MET A 29 7.66 -7.31 8.15
CA MET A 29 7.89 -8.72 8.50
C MET A 29 8.31 -8.86 9.96
N LYS A 30 7.65 -9.73 10.73
CA LYS A 30 7.99 -10.01 12.14
C LYS A 30 7.95 -11.50 12.43
N SER A 31 8.64 -11.94 13.48
CA SER A 31 8.44 -13.29 14.01
C SER A 31 7.17 -13.32 14.85
N VAL A 32 7.23 -12.75 16.06
CA VAL A 32 6.11 -12.66 16.99
C VAL A 32 5.70 -11.20 17.11
N LEU A 33 4.41 -10.93 16.94
CA LEU A 33 3.86 -9.57 16.93
C LEU A 33 2.99 -9.34 18.17
N SER A 34 3.45 -8.44 19.04
CA SER A 34 2.67 -7.97 20.19
C SER A 34 1.65 -6.92 19.76
N LYS A 35 0.67 -6.62 20.62
CA LYS A 35 -0.37 -5.61 20.35
C LYS A 35 0.23 -4.21 20.15
N THR A 36 1.24 -3.85 20.95
CA THR A 36 1.97 -2.58 20.82
C THR A 36 2.76 -2.52 19.51
N ALA A 37 3.52 -3.57 19.19
CA ALA A 37 4.28 -3.63 17.94
C ALA A 37 3.37 -3.61 16.70
N LEU A 38 2.19 -4.23 16.80
CA LEU A 38 1.16 -4.16 15.77
C LEU A 38 0.68 -2.72 15.57
N SER A 39 0.38 -2.01 16.67
CA SER A 39 -0.04 -0.60 16.64
C SER A 39 1.02 0.29 15.98
N GLU A 40 2.30 0.10 16.31
CA GLU A 40 3.39 0.83 15.69
C GLU A 40 3.53 0.52 14.19
N ALA A 41 3.43 -0.75 13.81
CA ALA A 41 3.55 -1.18 12.42
C ALA A 41 2.42 -0.61 11.54
N ILE A 42 1.16 -0.67 11.99
CA ILE A 42 0.05 -0.12 11.21
C ILE A 42 0.14 1.41 11.07
N GLN A 43 0.67 2.11 12.07
CA GLN A 43 0.90 3.56 11.98
C GLN A 43 2.00 3.89 10.97
N LYS A 44 3.11 3.14 10.97
CA LYS A 44 4.17 3.30 9.95
C LYS A 44 3.64 3.10 8.54
N LEU A 45 2.87 2.03 8.32
CA LEU A 45 2.27 1.73 7.01
C LEU A 45 1.26 2.80 6.59
N ALA A 46 0.51 3.38 7.54
CA ALA A 46 -0.38 4.49 7.24
C ALA A 46 0.38 5.73 6.71
N GLN A 47 1.53 6.07 7.31
CA GLN A 47 2.34 7.20 6.83
C GLN A 47 2.84 7.02 5.39
N VAL A 48 3.16 5.78 4.99
CA VAL A 48 3.54 5.50 3.59
C VAL A 48 2.41 5.82 2.61
N LYS A 49 1.15 5.54 2.99
CA LYS A 49 -0.02 5.90 2.18
C LYS A 49 -0.27 7.39 2.12
N VAL A 50 0.05 8.12 3.19
CA VAL A 50 0.01 9.60 3.22
C VAL A 50 0.99 10.16 2.19
N LEU A 51 2.25 9.69 2.18
CA LEU A 51 3.26 10.13 1.20
C LEU A 51 2.80 9.92 -0.25
N ARG A 52 2.08 8.83 -0.53
CA ARG A 52 1.53 8.55 -1.86
C ARG A 52 0.51 9.61 -2.31
N GLU A 53 -0.20 10.25 -1.39
CA GLU A 53 -1.15 11.32 -1.68
C GLU A 53 -0.50 12.70 -1.88
N GLU A 54 0.79 12.82 -1.59
CA GLU A 54 1.56 14.05 -1.76
C GLU A 54 2.15 14.19 -3.16
N VAL A 55 2.12 13.13 -3.99
CA VAL A 55 2.58 13.17 -5.38
C VAL A 55 1.79 14.22 -6.17
N LYS A 56 2.53 15.22 -6.68
CA LYS A 56 1.99 16.30 -7.51
C LYS A 56 2.21 15.94 -8.98
N HIS A 57 1.33 16.42 -9.86
CA HIS A 57 1.46 16.26 -11.32
C HIS A 57 1.79 14.82 -11.79
N PRO A 58 0.97 13.82 -11.41
CA PRO A 58 1.25 12.42 -11.68
C PRO A 58 1.25 12.11 -13.18
N VAL A 59 2.34 11.53 -13.69
CA VAL A 59 2.37 10.92 -15.02
C VAL A 59 2.23 9.40 -14.85
N ILE A 60 1.14 8.84 -15.37
CA ILE A 60 0.84 7.41 -15.24
C ILE A 60 1.65 6.61 -16.25
N ILE A 61 2.50 5.71 -15.77
CA ILE A 61 3.22 4.73 -16.61
C ILE A 61 2.36 3.48 -16.82
N LYS A 62 1.68 3.04 -15.75
CA LYS A 62 0.85 1.83 -15.77
C LYS A 62 -0.38 2.03 -14.90
N LYS A 63 -1.54 1.66 -15.46
CA LYS A 63 -2.83 1.56 -14.77
C LYS A 63 -3.71 0.56 -15.52
N ASP A 64 -4.21 -0.44 -14.82
CA ASP A 64 -4.97 -1.57 -15.38
C ASP A 64 -6.39 -1.67 -14.81
N HIS A 65 -6.85 -0.61 -14.15
CA HIS A 65 -8.21 -0.48 -13.64
C HIS A 65 -8.90 0.77 -14.21
N ALA A 66 -10.23 0.81 -14.11
CA ALA A 66 -11.04 1.89 -14.64
C ALA A 66 -10.70 3.28 -14.03
N GLY A 67 -11.01 4.32 -14.80
CA GLY A 67 -10.74 5.73 -14.48
C GLY A 67 -9.51 6.27 -15.22
N SER A 68 -9.56 7.53 -15.64
CA SER A 68 -8.48 8.18 -16.41
C SER A 68 -7.46 8.90 -15.53
N SER A 69 -7.86 9.42 -14.36
CA SER A 69 -7.00 10.19 -13.47
C SER A 69 -6.42 9.34 -12.33
N TYR A 70 -5.25 9.73 -11.83
CA TYR A 70 -4.69 9.24 -10.58
C TYR A 70 -5.44 9.86 -9.40
N ASP A 71 -6.09 9.04 -8.57
CA ASP A 71 -6.82 9.51 -7.38
C ASP A 71 -6.57 8.57 -6.17
N PRO A 72 -5.43 8.73 -5.49
CA PRO A 72 -5.07 7.90 -4.34
C PRO A 72 -5.97 8.13 -3.10
N ARG A 73 -6.86 9.13 -3.11
CA ARG A 73 -7.75 9.40 -1.97
C ARG A 73 -9.05 8.61 -2.07
N ASN A 74 -9.59 8.48 -3.29
CA ASN A 74 -10.87 7.82 -3.51
C ASN A 74 -10.73 6.46 -4.20
N ASN A 75 -9.62 6.23 -4.89
CA ASN A 75 -9.37 4.98 -5.60
C ASN A 75 -8.32 4.11 -4.88
N PRO A 76 -8.72 2.98 -4.28
CA PRO A 76 -7.80 2.13 -3.52
C PRO A 76 -6.67 1.51 -4.37
N TYR A 77 -6.84 1.41 -5.70
CA TYR A 77 -5.83 0.89 -6.61
C TYR A 77 -4.73 1.91 -6.96
N ASP A 78 -5.01 3.21 -6.79
CA ASP A 78 -4.01 4.27 -6.93
C ASP A 78 -3.15 4.42 -5.66
N GLN A 79 -3.54 3.76 -4.56
CA GLN A 79 -2.80 3.71 -3.29
C GLN A 79 -1.77 2.58 -3.20
N ILE A 80 -0.81 2.75 -2.30
CA ILE A 80 0.18 1.72 -1.98
C ILE A 80 -0.50 0.57 -1.24
N PHE A 81 -0.30 -0.66 -1.70
CA PHE A 81 -0.80 -1.84 -1.01
C PHE A 81 0.06 -2.15 0.22
N THR A 82 -0.49 -2.06 1.43
CA THR A 82 0.28 -2.26 2.67
C THR A 82 -0.08 -3.53 3.40
N PHE A 83 0.92 -4.27 3.87
CA PHE A 83 0.66 -5.52 4.57
C PHE A 83 1.65 -5.79 5.72
N ILE A 84 1.23 -6.65 6.65
CA ILE A 84 2.09 -7.19 7.70
C ILE A 84 2.09 -8.71 7.58
N VAL A 85 3.25 -9.34 7.70
CA VAL A 85 3.35 -10.79 7.89
C VAL A 85 4.09 -11.07 9.19
N CYS A 86 3.48 -11.88 10.05
CA CYS A 86 4.12 -12.44 11.22
C CYS A 86 3.95 -13.96 11.30
N LYS A 87 4.83 -14.62 12.06
CA LYS A 87 4.63 -16.03 12.40
C LYS A 87 3.42 -16.18 13.33
N LYS A 88 3.33 -15.33 14.37
CA LYS A 88 2.30 -15.41 15.42
C LYS A 88 1.96 -14.07 16.06
N LEU A 89 0.73 -13.91 16.54
CA LEU A 89 0.23 -12.84 17.40
C LEU A 89 0.33 -13.25 18.87
N SER A 90 1.01 -12.44 19.70
CA SER A 90 1.26 -12.79 21.11
C SER A 90 0.22 -12.24 22.09
N PHE A 91 -1.03 -12.11 21.67
CA PHE A 91 -2.11 -11.54 22.45
C PHE A 91 -3.44 -12.21 22.09
N ASN A 92 -4.50 -11.93 22.86
CA ASN A 92 -5.81 -12.53 22.60
C ASN A 92 -6.42 -11.99 21.30
N ILE A 93 -6.66 -12.89 20.34
CA ILE A 93 -7.18 -12.56 19.00
C ILE A 93 -8.69 -12.74 18.84
N SER A 94 -9.40 -13.22 19.87
CA SER A 94 -10.84 -13.55 19.79
C SER A 94 -11.72 -12.40 19.29
N ASN A 95 -11.35 -11.16 19.62
CA ASN A 95 -12.05 -9.94 19.22
C ASN A 95 -11.22 -9.03 18.31
N LEU A 96 -10.18 -9.56 17.65
CA LEU A 96 -9.23 -8.76 16.88
C LEU A 96 -9.90 -7.92 15.79
N SER A 97 -10.92 -8.44 15.11
CA SER A 97 -11.68 -7.70 14.07
C SER A 97 -12.30 -6.40 14.59
N THR A 98 -12.63 -6.33 15.88
CA THR A 98 -13.19 -5.15 16.52
C THR A 98 -12.10 -4.31 17.19
N GLU A 99 -11.18 -4.95 17.91
CA GLU A 99 -10.13 -4.27 18.67
C GLU A 99 -9.12 -3.55 17.81
N ILE A 100 -8.86 -4.04 16.58
CA ILE A 100 -7.93 -3.40 15.65
C ILE A 100 -8.26 -1.93 15.38
N ASN A 101 -9.55 -1.57 15.45
CA ASN A 101 -9.99 -0.18 15.26
C ASN A 101 -9.41 0.79 16.30
N LYS A 102 -9.09 0.29 17.50
CA LYS A 102 -8.53 1.08 18.61
C LYS A 102 -7.02 1.24 18.52
N LEU A 103 -6.34 0.52 17.61
CA LEU A 103 -4.89 0.58 17.44
C LEU A 103 -4.45 1.70 16.47
N TYR A 104 -5.39 2.23 15.70
CA TYR A 104 -5.12 3.37 14.84
C TYR A 104 -5.07 4.64 15.66
N GLY A 105 -4.12 5.53 15.35
CA GLY A 105 -4.07 6.87 15.94
C GLY A 105 -5.17 7.77 15.39
N ASP A 106 -5.53 8.82 16.12
CA ASP A 106 -6.63 9.74 15.80
C ASP A 106 -6.48 10.41 14.43
N SER A 107 -5.25 10.61 13.96
CA SER A 107 -4.95 11.19 12.65
C SER A 107 -5.02 10.18 11.49
N THR A 108 -5.20 8.88 11.77
CA THR A 108 -5.21 7.86 10.71
C THR A 108 -6.55 7.83 10.00
N GLU A 109 -6.57 8.31 8.76
CA GLU A 109 -7.77 8.24 7.94
C GLU A 109 -8.09 6.79 7.55
N TYR A 110 -9.38 6.51 7.32
CA TYR A 110 -9.83 5.14 7.06
C TYR A 110 -9.16 4.50 5.84
N ARG A 111 -8.87 5.29 4.81
CA ARG A 111 -8.17 4.85 3.59
C ARG A 111 -6.70 4.51 3.81
N HIS A 112 -6.08 5.06 4.86
CA HIS A 112 -4.68 4.80 5.23
C HIS A 112 -4.49 3.54 6.06
N ARG A 113 -5.57 2.86 6.43
CA ARG A 113 -5.52 1.59 7.15
C ARG A 113 -4.81 0.51 6.34
N HIS A 114 -4.32 -0.54 7.02
CA HIS A 114 -3.62 -1.64 6.36
C HIS A 114 -4.51 -2.31 5.29
N ASN A 115 -3.92 -3.01 4.34
CA ASN A 115 -4.67 -3.87 3.44
C ASN A 115 -4.84 -5.27 4.02
N LEU A 116 -3.76 -5.87 4.51
CA LEU A 116 -3.75 -7.23 5.05
C LEU A 116 -2.81 -7.36 6.25
N ILE A 117 -3.19 -8.16 7.23
CA ILE A 117 -2.27 -8.63 8.28
C ILE A 117 -2.36 -10.15 8.35
N LEU A 118 -1.28 -10.82 7.96
CA LEU A 118 -1.18 -12.27 8.02
C LEU A 118 -0.39 -12.69 9.25
N SER A 119 -1.01 -13.48 10.12
CA SER A 119 -0.30 -14.37 11.03
C SER A 119 -0.32 -15.77 10.43
N VAL A 120 0.86 -16.35 10.21
CA VAL A 120 0.99 -17.69 9.60
C VAL A 120 0.27 -18.74 10.46
N GLU A 121 0.42 -18.66 11.79
CA GLU A 121 -0.20 -19.61 12.72
C GLU A 121 -1.67 -19.25 13.05
N ASP A 122 -2.02 -17.96 13.12
CA ASP A 122 -3.32 -17.57 13.70
C ASP A 122 -4.40 -17.24 12.68
N GLY A 123 -4.05 -16.73 11.50
CA GLY A 123 -5.04 -16.30 10.50
C GLY A 123 -4.74 -14.99 9.79
N LEU A 124 -5.69 -14.56 8.95
CA LEU A 124 -5.60 -13.33 8.15
C LEU A 124 -6.61 -12.29 8.63
N LEU A 125 -6.15 -11.11 9.01
CA LEU A 125 -6.99 -9.93 9.15
C LEU A 125 -7.09 -9.22 7.80
N ALA A 126 -8.32 -9.06 7.33
CA ALA A 126 -8.69 -8.42 6.07
C ALA A 126 -10.02 -7.67 6.29
N TYR A 127 -10.75 -7.41 5.21
CA TYR A 127 -12.04 -6.71 5.23
C TYR A 127 -13.15 -7.59 4.64
N TYR A 128 -14.39 -7.13 4.70
CA TYR A 128 -15.50 -7.72 3.96
C TYR A 128 -16.48 -6.67 3.45
N ASP A 129 -17.12 -6.98 2.32
CA ASP A 129 -18.16 -6.14 1.72
C ASP A 129 -19.56 -6.46 2.30
N ASN A 130 -20.57 -5.70 1.85
CA ASN A 130 -21.95 -5.90 2.29
C ASN A 130 -22.54 -7.26 1.85
N ASN A 131 -21.93 -7.93 0.88
CA ASN A 131 -22.32 -9.28 0.44
C ASN A 131 -21.62 -10.38 1.26
N GLY A 132 -20.80 -10.00 2.25
CA GLY A 132 -20.04 -10.93 3.06
C GLY A 132 -18.83 -11.54 2.34
N LYS A 133 -18.41 -11.00 1.19
CA LYS A 133 -17.19 -11.42 0.49
C LYS A 133 -15.97 -10.81 1.18
N THR A 134 -14.91 -11.61 1.33
CA THR A 134 -13.63 -11.10 1.86
C THR A 134 -12.99 -10.14 0.85
N MET A 135 -12.44 -9.03 1.36
CA MET A 135 -11.87 -7.93 0.60
C MET A 135 -10.52 -7.51 1.19
N MET A 136 -9.65 -6.95 0.35
CA MET A 136 -8.28 -6.55 0.72
C MET A 136 -8.08 -5.05 0.89
N TYR A 137 -9.13 -4.25 0.75
CA TYR A 137 -9.06 -2.80 0.91
C TYR A 137 -9.98 -2.35 2.04
N PRO A 138 -9.57 -1.35 2.84
CA PRO A 138 -10.43 -0.79 3.88
C PRO A 138 -11.59 0.02 3.29
N VAL A 139 -11.47 0.50 2.05
CA VAL A 139 -12.47 1.31 1.37
C VAL A 139 -12.63 0.80 -0.06
N MET A 140 -13.88 0.68 -0.52
CA MET A 140 -14.22 0.38 -1.91
C MET A 140 -15.27 1.39 -2.38
N GLY A 141 -14.91 2.22 -3.37
CA GLY A 141 -15.71 3.40 -3.74
C GLY A 141 -15.93 4.29 -2.51
N ASN A 142 -17.19 4.63 -2.22
CA ASN A 142 -17.53 5.46 -1.05
C ASN A 142 -17.83 4.65 0.22
N THR A 143 -17.61 3.33 0.21
CA THR A 143 -17.99 2.45 1.33
C THR A 143 -16.77 2.05 2.16
N LYS A 144 -16.83 2.35 3.46
CA LYS A 144 -15.87 1.86 4.47
C LYS A 144 -16.19 0.40 4.80
N LEU A 145 -15.26 -0.50 4.53
CA LEU A 145 -15.42 -1.93 4.78
C LEU A 145 -15.03 -2.29 6.21
N LYS A 146 -15.76 -3.19 6.84
CA LYS A 146 -15.48 -3.65 8.21
C LYS A 146 -14.41 -4.74 8.20
N ASN A 147 -13.64 -4.85 9.29
CA ASN A 147 -12.60 -5.88 9.38
C ASN A 147 -13.20 -7.28 9.54
N ARG A 148 -12.53 -8.27 8.98
CA ARG A 148 -12.80 -9.71 9.14
C ARG A 148 -11.50 -10.42 9.50
N PHE A 149 -11.56 -11.31 10.48
CA PHE A 149 -10.47 -12.22 10.77
C PHE A 149 -10.82 -13.61 10.23
N VAL A 150 -9.99 -14.13 9.32
CA VAL A 150 -10.12 -15.47 8.73
C VAL A 150 -9.11 -16.37 9.42
N ALA A 151 -9.57 -17.10 10.43
CA ALA A 151 -8.78 -18.11 11.12
C ALA A 151 -8.69 -19.42 10.29
N PRO A 152 -7.63 -20.22 10.45
CA PRO A 152 -7.62 -21.58 9.94
C PRO A 152 -8.75 -22.39 10.60
N GLY A 153 -9.51 -23.12 9.78
CA GLY A 153 -10.55 -24.04 10.22
C GLY A 153 -10.24 -25.45 9.71
N GLU A 154 -11.23 -26.13 9.12
CA GLU A 154 -11.01 -27.42 8.44
C GLU A 154 -9.95 -27.33 7.34
N ASN A 155 -9.91 -26.21 6.61
CA ASN A 155 -8.82 -25.91 5.69
C ASN A 155 -7.75 -25.08 6.41
N PRO A 156 -6.61 -25.67 6.77
CA PRO A 156 -5.57 -24.99 7.55
C PRO A 156 -4.80 -23.92 6.75
N TYR A 157 -5.02 -23.83 5.43
CA TYR A 157 -4.29 -22.90 4.55
C TYR A 157 -5.19 -21.82 3.96
N VAL A 158 -6.44 -21.69 4.41
CA VAL A 158 -7.41 -20.76 3.85
C VAL A 158 -6.91 -19.31 3.89
N HIS A 159 -6.34 -18.89 5.01
CA HIS A 159 -5.81 -17.54 5.22
C HIS A 159 -4.56 -17.26 4.37
N LEU A 160 -3.69 -18.26 4.19
CA LEU A 160 -2.52 -18.16 3.31
C LEU A 160 -2.93 -18.02 1.84
N LYS A 161 -3.94 -18.77 1.40
CA LYS A 161 -4.49 -18.68 0.04
C LYS A 161 -5.09 -17.31 -0.23
N TYR A 162 -5.90 -16.80 0.71
CA TYR A 162 -6.42 -15.43 0.61
C TYR A 162 -5.31 -14.39 0.56
N PHE A 163 -4.32 -14.48 1.44
CA PHE A 163 -3.20 -13.55 1.47
C PHE A 163 -2.44 -13.54 0.14
N ALA A 164 -2.05 -14.71 -0.38
CA ALA A 164 -1.32 -14.82 -1.63
C ALA A 164 -2.13 -14.25 -2.82
N SER A 165 -3.42 -14.61 -2.91
CA SER A 165 -4.31 -14.10 -3.95
C SER A 165 -4.45 -12.59 -3.89
N TYR A 166 -4.70 -12.03 -2.71
CA TYR A 166 -4.93 -10.59 -2.55
C TYR A 166 -3.65 -9.76 -2.65
N LEU A 167 -2.51 -10.29 -2.22
CA LEU A 167 -1.22 -9.64 -2.45
C LEU A 167 -0.92 -9.58 -3.96
N PHE A 168 -1.17 -10.66 -4.69
CA PHE A 168 -1.03 -10.67 -6.14
C PHE A 168 -1.97 -9.66 -6.80
N MET A 169 -3.26 -9.65 -6.45
CA MET A 169 -4.22 -8.67 -6.97
C MET A 169 -3.81 -7.22 -6.63
N GLY A 170 -3.45 -6.96 -5.37
CA GLY A 170 -3.08 -5.61 -4.92
C GLY A 170 -1.83 -5.06 -5.60
N THR A 171 -0.86 -5.92 -5.91
CA THR A 171 0.39 -5.53 -6.59
C THR A 171 0.26 -5.50 -8.10
N SER A 172 -0.52 -6.40 -8.69
CA SER A 172 -0.76 -6.42 -10.13
C SER A 172 -1.62 -5.23 -10.55
N SER A 173 -2.61 -4.84 -9.75
CA SER A 173 -3.50 -3.71 -10.04
C SER A 173 -3.03 -2.35 -9.52
N ALA A 174 -1.80 -2.25 -9.03
CA ALA A 174 -1.26 -0.98 -8.54
C ALA A 174 -0.93 -0.03 -9.70
N THR A 175 -1.35 1.23 -9.58
CA THR A 175 -0.92 2.30 -10.47
C THR A 175 0.57 2.61 -10.26
N ILE A 176 1.34 2.65 -11.35
CA ILE A 176 2.75 3.05 -11.33
C ILE A 176 2.88 4.40 -12.01
N LEU A 177 3.57 5.33 -11.33
CA LEU A 177 3.77 6.69 -11.79
C LEU A 177 5.24 6.90 -12.18
N TYR A 178 5.47 7.87 -13.06
CA TYR A 178 6.80 8.37 -13.37
C TYR A 178 7.32 9.21 -12.19
N PRO A 179 8.50 8.90 -11.64
CA PRO A 179 9.11 9.73 -10.62
C PRO A 179 9.72 10.96 -11.28
N GLU A 180 9.09 12.11 -11.09
CA GLU A 180 9.67 13.38 -11.54
C GLU A 180 10.79 13.78 -10.57
N ILE A 181 12.04 13.47 -10.95
CA ILE A 181 13.21 13.69 -10.09
C ILE A 181 13.37 15.18 -9.77
N SER A 182 12.95 16.08 -10.66
CA SER A 182 13.03 17.52 -10.39
C SER A 182 12.25 17.94 -9.14
N ASP A 183 11.13 17.26 -8.84
CA ASP A 183 10.31 17.56 -7.66
C ASP A 183 11.05 17.27 -6.34
N TYR A 184 12.06 16.39 -6.38
CA TYR A 184 12.90 16.04 -5.23
C TYR A 184 14.15 16.93 -5.09
N MET A 185 14.45 17.76 -6.10
CA MET A 185 15.69 18.54 -6.16
C MET A 185 15.54 20.01 -5.71
N GLY A 186 14.35 20.42 -5.27
CA GLY A 186 14.07 21.78 -4.81
C GLY A 186 13.64 22.72 -5.95
N ALA A 187 13.85 24.03 -5.78
CA ALA A 187 13.42 25.01 -6.78
C ALA A 187 14.23 24.86 -8.08
N ILE A 188 13.52 24.66 -9.19
CA ILE A 188 14.09 24.57 -10.55
C ILE A 188 13.99 25.89 -11.33
N ASP A 189 13.73 27.00 -10.62
CA ASP A 189 13.52 28.31 -11.24
C ASP A 189 14.78 28.80 -11.95
N GLY A 190 14.69 28.91 -13.29
CA GLY A 190 15.69 29.56 -14.14
C GLY A 190 15.29 31.00 -14.46
N LYS A 191 16.25 31.92 -14.54
CA LYS A 191 15.99 33.36 -14.79
C LYS A 191 15.38 33.66 -16.16
N HIS A 192 15.80 32.94 -17.20
CA HIS A 192 15.40 33.24 -18.58
C HIS A 192 14.91 31.97 -19.28
N LYS A 193 13.76 32.06 -19.93
CA LYS A 193 13.24 31.06 -20.88
C LYS A 193 13.28 31.68 -22.27
N TYR A 194 14.00 31.05 -23.19
CA TYR A 194 14.03 31.43 -24.60
C TYR A 194 13.33 30.33 -25.38
N ASP A 195 12.01 30.47 -25.53
CA ASP A 195 11.18 29.48 -26.19
C ASP A 195 11.08 29.77 -27.70
N GLU A 196 11.12 28.72 -28.53
CA GLU A 196 10.81 28.84 -29.95
C GLU A 196 9.35 29.28 -30.12
N LYS A 197 9.12 30.34 -30.89
CA LYS A 197 7.77 30.78 -31.20
C LYS A 197 7.23 29.92 -32.33
N CYS A 198 6.04 29.33 -32.17
CA CYS A 198 5.33 28.74 -33.30
C CYS A 198 5.07 29.85 -34.33
N GLU A 199 5.54 29.66 -35.55
CA GLU A 199 5.18 30.52 -36.67
C GLU A 199 3.75 30.17 -37.07
N ASP A 200 2.81 31.08 -36.80
CA ASP A 200 1.49 31.02 -37.42
C ASP A 200 1.69 31.24 -38.92
N THR A 201 1.71 30.15 -39.69
CA THR A 201 1.54 30.23 -41.15
C THR A 201 0.10 30.65 -41.43
N GLU A 202 -0.14 31.98 -41.43
CA GLU A 202 -1.30 32.56 -42.10
C GLU A 202 -1.14 32.34 -43.61
N GLY A 203 -2.14 31.68 -44.21
CA GLY A 203 -2.23 31.40 -45.64
C GLY A 203 -2.69 32.59 -46.47
#